data_AF-A0A6I7WD23-F1
#
_entry.id   AF-A0A6I7WD23-F1
#
_cell.length_a   1.000
_cell.length_b   1.000
_cell.length_c   1.000
_cell.angle_alpha   90.00
_cell.angle_beta   90.00
_cell.angle_gamma   90.00
#
_symmetry.space_group_name_H-M   'P 1'
#
loop_
_entity.id
_entity.type
_entity.pdbx_description
1 polymer ?
#
loop_
_entity_poly.entity_id
_entity_poly.type
_entity_poly.pdbx_seq_one_letter_code
_entity_poly.pdbx_strand_id
1 'polypeptide(L)' 'MKIGYARVSTREQSLAMQVDALKKAGCDQIHEEIASGAKTSRPVLEEIMRNLREDDTLIIW' A
#
# COMPACT_ATOMS: atom_id res chain seq x y z
N MET A 1 -6.96 4.94 12.10
CA MET A 1 -5.55 5.11 11.64
C MET A 1 -5.52 5.09 10.11
N LYS A 2 -4.67 5.87 9.42
CA LYS A 2 -4.62 5.85 7.95
C LYS A 2 -3.52 4.92 7.46
N ILE A 3 -3.90 3.86 6.77
CA ILE A 3 -2.98 2.85 6.25
C ILE A 3 -2.90 3.03 4.74
N GLY A 4 -1.71 3.28 4.22
CA GLY A 4 -1.40 3.34 2.81
C GLY A 4 -0.90 1.99 2.31
N TYR A 5 -1.33 1.57 1.13
CA TYR A 5 -0.82 0.40 0.42
C TYR A 5 -0.46 0.79 -1.01
N ALA A 6 0.80 0.60 -1.36
CA ALA A 6 1.38 0.88 -2.67
C ALA A 6 1.85 -0.43 -3.32
N ARG A 7 1.50 -0.65 -4.59
CA ARG A 7 1.95 -1.83 -5.34
C ARG A 7 2.60 -1.46 -6.67
N VAL A 8 3.81 -1.97 -6.90
CA VAL A 8 4.54 -1.78 -8.17
C VAL A 8 5.11 -3.08 -8.74
N SER A 9 5.15 -3.17 -10.07
CA SER A 9 5.79 -4.28 -10.79
C SER A 9 7.30 -4.08 -10.99
N THR A 10 7.80 -2.85 -10.85
CA THR A 10 9.18 -2.46 -11.15
C THR A 10 9.65 -1.36 -10.19
N ARG A 11 10.90 -1.46 -9.73
CA ARG A 11 11.25 -1.15 -8.34
C ARG A 11 11.54 0.30 -7.96
N GLU A 12 11.83 1.21 -8.89
CA GLU A 12 12.51 2.46 -8.48
C GLU A 12 11.69 3.74 -8.64
N GLN A 13 11.18 4.07 -9.82
CA GLN A 13 10.55 5.38 -10.01
C GLN A 13 9.07 5.41 -9.58
N SER A 14 8.34 4.34 -9.87
CA SER A 14 6.90 4.29 -9.57
C SER A 14 6.66 4.26 -8.07
N LEU A 15 7.48 3.52 -7.31
CA LEU A 15 7.28 3.34 -5.87
C LEU A 15 7.37 4.65 -5.10
N ALA A 16 8.39 5.46 -5.41
CA ALA A 16 8.58 6.76 -4.77
C ALA A 16 7.38 7.70 -4.98
N MET A 17 6.79 7.72 -6.19
CA MET A 17 5.61 8.54 -6.47
C MET A 17 4.36 8.06 -5.71
N GLN A 18 4.17 6.75 -5.59
CA GLN A 18 3.04 6.19 -4.83
C GLN A 18 3.18 6.49 -3.34
N VAL A 19 4.38 6.26 -2.78
CA VAL A 19 4.68 6.55 -1.37
C VAL A 19 4.50 8.04 -1.07
N ASP A 20 4.96 8.93 -1.95
CA ASP A 20 4.79 10.38 -1.76
C ASP A 20 3.30 10.78 -1.77
N ALA A 21 2.50 10.17 -2.64
CA ALA A 21 1.07 10.42 -2.68
C ALA A 21 0.33 9.88 -1.44
N LEU A 22 0.72 8.70 -0.93
CA LEU A 22 0.19 8.15 0.32
C LEU A 22 0.59 9.00 1.54
N LYS A 23 1.82 9.52 1.56
CA LYS A 23 2.26 10.51 2.57
C LYS A 23 1.42 11.78 2.52
N LYS A 24 1.16 12.32 1.31
CA LYS A 24 0.28 13.49 1.12
C LYS A 24 -1.17 13.23 1.53
N ALA A 25 -1.65 11.99 1.40
CA ALA A 25 -2.96 11.59 1.92
C ALA A 25 -3.02 11.54 3.47
N GLY A 26 -1.86 11.65 4.13
CA GLY A 26 -1.71 11.58 5.57
C GLY A 26 -1.75 10.15 6.10
N CYS A 27 -1.27 9.17 5.33
CA CYS A 27 -1.11 7.80 5.82
C CYS A 27 -0.07 7.72 6.94
N ASP A 28 -0.48 7.23 8.11
CA ASP A 28 0.39 6.96 9.25
C ASP A 28 1.32 5.77 8.98
N GLN A 29 0.82 4.78 8.27
CA GLN A 29 1.54 3.53 7.98
C GLN A 29 1.46 3.25 6.49
N ILE A 30 2.60 3.05 5.82
CA ILE A 30 2.66 2.80 4.38
C ILE A 30 3.29 1.43 4.16
N HIS A 31 2.59 0.60 3.40
CA HIS A 31 3.03 -0.74 3.01
C HIS A 31 3.31 -0.78 1.53
N GLU A 32 4.46 -1.37 1.18
CA GLU A 32 4.97 -1.41 -0.19
C GLU A 32 5.02 -2.86 -0.65
N GLU A 33 4.33 -3.18 -1.74
CA GLU A 33 4.33 -4.51 -2.33
C GLU A 33 4.93 -4.50 -3.74
N ILE A 34 5.97 -5.32 -3.91
CA ILE A 34 6.69 -5.43 -5.17
C ILE A 34 6.31 -6.75 -5.80
N ALA A 35 5.41 -6.70 -6.77
CA ALA A 35 4.92 -7.87 -7.45
C ALA A 35 4.57 -7.53 -8.90
N SER A 36 4.99 -8.39 -9.83
CA SER A 36 4.60 -8.28 -11.23
C SER A 36 3.07 -8.17 -11.35
N GLY A 37 2.57 -7.30 -12.23
CA GLY A 37 1.13 -7.04 -12.38
C GLY A 37 0.32 -8.30 -12.72
N ALA A 38 0.98 -9.33 -13.24
CA ALA A 38 0.40 -10.65 -13.51
C ALA A 38 0.14 -11.49 -12.25
N LYS A 39 0.69 -11.13 -11.09
CA LYS A 39 0.59 -11.94 -9.86
C LYS A 39 -0.65 -11.52 -9.05
N THR A 40 -1.64 -12.40 -8.93
CA THR A 40 -2.87 -12.08 -8.19
C THR A 40 -2.66 -12.08 -6.67
N SER A 41 -1.67 -12.81 -6.17
CA SER A 41 -1.35 -12.87 -4.74
C SER A 41 -0.91 -11.50 -4.22
N ARG A 42 -1.55 -11.06 -3.13
CA ARG A 42 -1.28 -9.80 -2.42
C ARG A 42 -1.11 -10.06 -0.92
N PRO A 43 -0.06 -10.81 -0.52
CA PRO A 43 0.12 -11.18 0.88
C PRO A 43 0.15 -9.98 1.82
N VAL A 44 0.72 -8.84 1.38
CA VAL A 44 0.81 -7.63 2.21
C VAL A 44 -0.57 -7.00 2.39
N LEU A 45 -1.37 -6.90 1.32
CA LEU A 45 -2.74 -6.39 1.41
C LEU A 45 -3.61 -7.27 2.31
N GLU A 46 -3.48 -8.60 2.19
CA GLU A 46 -4.22 -9.54 3.02
C GLU A 46 -3.84 -9.43 4.50
N GLU A 47 -2.57 -9.16 4.81
CA GLU A 47 -2.13 -8.89 6.17
C GLU A 47 -2.72 -7.58 6.72
N ILE A 48 -2.73 -6.51 5.91
CA ILE A 48 -3.36 -5.24 6.28
C ILE A 48 -4.85 -5.45 6.55
N MET A 49 -5.56 -6.17 5.68
CA MET A 49 -6.97 -6.51 5.85
C MET A 49 -7.24 -7.32 7.12
N ARG A 50 -6.32 -8.20 7.53
CA ARG A 50 -6.43 -8.94 8.79
C ARG A 50 -6.21 -8.06 10.03
N ASN A 51 -5.39 -7.02 9.91
CA ASN A 51 -5.04 -6.13 11.02
C ASN A 51 -5.90 -4.86 11.07
N LEU A 52 -6.72 -4.61 10.05
CA LEU A 52 -7.65 -3.48 9.95
C LEU A 52 -8.66 -3.51 11.10
N ARG A 53 -8.79 -2.40 11.81
CA ARG A 53 -9.78 -2.22 12.87
C ARG A 53 -10.93 -1.33 12.40
N GLU A 54 -12.04 -1.41 13.12
CA GLU A 54 -13.13 -0.44 12.99
C GLU A 54 -12.55 0.94 13.35
N ASP A 55 -12.70 1.93 12.44
CA ASP A 55 -12.07 3.28 12.43
C ASP A 55 -10.75 3.42 11.62
N ASP A 56 -10.21 2.34 11.08
CA ASP A 56 -9.06 2.43 10.15
C ASP A 56 -9.49 2.74 8.72
N THR A 57 -8.71 3.59 8.05
CA THR A 57 -8.92 3.96 6.63
C THR A 57 -7.77 3.42 5.80
N LEU A 58 -8.09 2.49 4.89
CA LEU A 58 -7.14 1.96 3.92
C LEU A 58 -7.16 2.80 2.64
N ILE A 59 -6.01 3.38 2.29
CA ILE A 59 -5.79 4.16 1.07
C ILE A 59 -4.87 3.35 0.15
N ILE A 60 -5.31 3.12 -1.09
CA ILE A 60 -4.62 2.27 -2.07
C ILE A 60 -4.14 3.12 -3.23
N TRP A 61 -2.90 2.87 -3.67
CA TRP A 61 -2.30 3.47 -4.86
C TRP A 61 -1.70 2.43 -5.81
#